data_AF-A0A960RP55-F1
#
_entry.id   AF-A0A960RP55-F1
#
_cell.length_a   1.000
_cell.length_b   1.000
_cell.length_c   1.000
_cell.angle_alpha   90.00
_cell.angle_beta   90.00
_cell.angle_gamma   90.00
#
_symmetry.space_group_name_H-M   'P 1'
#
loop_
_entity.id
_entity.type
_entity.pdbx_description
1 polymer ?
#
loop_
_entity_poly.entity_id
_entity_poly.type
_entity_poly.pdbx_seq_one_letter_code
_entity_poly.pdbx_strand_id
1 'polypeptide(L)'
;VLGDGKTLDQVKVVGSSSDRRDAMVKALKSDVVFKDIRGTIERRLKQLDDGDFDAVVMAEAALIRLKLTHRKRLFLQGETAYLQGKLAILSRSNDQIDLVKKTPTVHL
;
A
#
# COMPACT_ATOMS: atom_id res chain seq x y z
N VAL A 1 -2.68 -4.47 5.17
CA VAL A 1 -3.97 -4.12 5.80
C VAL A 1 -4.72 -5.41 6.02
N LEU A 2 -5.20 -5.65 7.24
CA LEU A 2 -5.96 -6.85 7.58
C LEU A 2 -7.45 -6.61 7.30
N GLY A 3 -8.17 -7.66 6.92
CA GLY A 3 -9.63 -7.65 6.82
C GLY A 3 -10.26 -7.44 8.20
N ASP A 4 -11.53 -7.04 8.23
CA ASP A 4 -12.19 -6.71 9.48
C ASP A 4 -12.24 -7.91 10.43
N GLY A 5 -11.98 -7.66 11.72
CA GLY A 5 -11.87 -8.70 12.75
C GLY A 5 -10.67 -9.66 12.63
N LYS A 6 -9.89 -9.64 11.54
CA LYS A 6 -8.80 -10.61 11.31
C LYS A 6 -7.55 -10.32 12.15
N THR A 7 -6.88 -11.38 12.61
CA THR A 7 -5.52 -11.36 13.17
C THR A 7 -4.53 -12.01 12.19
N LEU A 8 -3.22 -11.84 12.42
CA LEU A 8 -2.19 -12.42 11.54
C LEU A 8 -2.32 -13.94 11.41
N ASP A 9 -2.63 -14.64 12.51
CA ASP A 9 -2.75 -16.11 12.51
C ASP A 9 -3.93 -16.63 11.68
N GLN A 10 -4.93 -15.77 11.44
CA GLN A 10 -6.11 -16.10 10.64
C GLN A 10 -5.91 -15.79 9.15
N VAL A 11 -4.83 -15.10 8.77
CA VAL A 11 -4.55 -14.74 7.38
C VAL A 11 -4.10 -15.98 6.61
N LYS A 12 -4.85 -16.34 5.57
CA LYS A 12 -4.51 -17.42 4.64
C LYS A 12 -4.41 -16.92 3.20
N VAL A 13 -5.24 -15.96 2.80
CA VAL A 13 -5.27 -15.40 1.45
C VAL A 13 -4.84 -13.94 1.47
N VAL A 14 -3.74 -13.62 0.77
CA VAL A 14 -3.18 -12.27 0.68
C VAL A 14 -3.32 -11.71 -0.73
N GLY A 15 -3.94 -10.54 -0.84
CA GLY A 15 -4.04 -9.79 -2.10
C GLY A 15 -2.77 -8.99 -2.38
N SER A 16 -2.02 -9.42 -3.38
CA SER A 16 -0.81 -8.76 -3.88
C SER A 16 -0.51 -9.22 -5.30
N SER A 17 0.08 -8.33 -6.10
CA SER A 17 0.52 -8.61 -7.47
C SER A 17 1.96 -8.14 -7.66
N SER A 18 2.80 -8.36 -6.64
CA SER A 18 4.19 -7.91 -6.62
C SER A 18 5.05 -8.90 -5.86
N ASP A 19 5.95 -9.57 -6.57
CA ASP A 19 6.85 -10.58 -6.00
C ASP A 19 7.65 -10.07 -4.80
N ARG A 20 8.09 -8.80 -4.85
CA ARG A 20 8.78 -8.14 -3.72
C ARG A 20 7.90 -8.10 -2.48
N ARG A 21 6.63 -7.68 -2.62
CA ARG A 21 5.68 -7.62 -1.51
C ARG A 21 5.37 -9.02 -1.00
N ASP A 22 5.26 -9.99 -1.90
CA ASP A 22 4.96 -11.37 -1.55
C ASP A 22 6.11 -11.98 -0.74
N ALA A 23 7.37 -11.74 -1.13
CA ALA A 23 8.53 -12.13 -0.37
C ALA A 23 8.56 -11.50 1.04
N MET A 24 8.26 -10.20 1.15
CA MET A 24 8.18 -9.51 2.44
C MET A 24 7.08 -10.08 3.35
N VAL A 25 5.91 -10.45 2.78
CA VAL A 25 4.84 -11.10 3.53
C VAL A 25 5.24 -12.51 3.94
N LYS A 26 5.88 -13.30 3.06
CA LYS A 26 6.37 -14.66 3.39
C LYS A 26 7.37 -14.66 4.53
N ALA A 27 8.19 -13.61 4.67
CA ALA A 27 9.09 -13.44 5.80
C ALA A 27 8.35 -13.22 7.13
N LEU A 28 7.15 -12.63 7.10
CA LEU A 28 6.30 -12.40 8.28
C LEU A 28 5.39 -13.60 8.60
N LYS A 29 4.82 -14.23 7.58
CA LYS A 29 3.94 -15.41 7.67
C LYS A 29 4.16 -16.28 6.44
N SER A 30 4.85 -17.40 6.61
CA SER A 30 5.26 -18.27 5.51
C SER A 30 4.11 -19.08 4.88
N ASP A 31 3.13 -19.45 5.69
CA ASP A 31 1.97 -20.24 5.27
C ASP A 31 0.79 -19.33 4.89
N VAL A 32 0.86 -18.74 3.68
CA VAL A 32 -0.20 -17.96 3.03
C VAL A 32 -0.21 -18.22 1.53
N VAL A 33 -1.38 -18.07 0.91
CA VAL A 33 -1.60 -18.09 -0.53
C VAL A 33 -1.73 -16.66 -1.05
N PHE A 34 -0.98 -16.32 -2.09
CA PHE A 34 -1.11 -15.04 -2.77
C PHE A 34 -2.11 -15.14 -3.90
N LYS A 35 -2.96 -14.13 -4.01
CA LYS A 35 -3.87 -13.95 -5.14
C LYS A 35 -3.68 -12.55 -5.72
N ASP A 36 -3.71 -12.48 -7.04
CA ASP A 36 -3.63 -11.21 -7.75
C ASP A 36 -4.77 -10.27 -7.34
N ILE A 37 -4.44 -9.00 -7.16
CA ILE A 37 -5.42 -7.96 -6.83
C ILE A 37 -5.19 -6.72 -7.69
N ARG A 38 -6.26 -6.24 -8.31
CA ARG A 38 -6.23 -5.07 -9.20
C ARG A 38 -7.30 -4.05 -8.83
N GLY A 39 -7.19 -2.87 -9.46
CA GLY A 39 -8.05 -1.72 -9.21
C GLY A 39 -7.36 -0.62 -8.39
N THR A 40 -8.10 0.47 -8.18
CA THR A 40 -7.69 1.59 -7.31
C THR A 40 -7.59 1.15 -5.85
N ILE A 41 -7.08 2.02 -4.99
CA ILE A 41 -6.97 1.72 -3.55
C ILE A 41 -8.35 1.42 -2.96
N GLU A 42 -9.35 2.21 -3.30
CA GLU A 42 -10.73 2.04 -2.83
C GLU A 42 -11.30 0.69 -3.27
N ARG A 43 -11.10 0.31 -4.54
CA ARG A 43 -11.58 -0.98 -5.05
C ARG A 43 -10.86 -2.16 -4.41
N ARG A 44 -9.56 -2.03 -4.10
CA ARG A 44 -8.80 -3.08 -3.40
C ARG A 44 -9.24 -3.24 -1.96
N LEU A 45 -9.52 -2.13 -1.27
CA LEU A 45 -10.08 -2.16 0.09
C LEU A 45 -11.51 -2.72 0.08
N LYS A 46 -12.32 -2.41 -0.93
CA LYS A 46 -13.64 -3.03 -1.07
C LYS A 46 -13.56 -4.55 -1.24
N GLN A 47 -12.67 -5.06 -2.09
CA GLN A 47 -12.45 -6.52 -2.22
C GLN A 47 -12.00 -7.15 -0.89
N LEU A 48 -11.19 -6.44 -0.11
CA LEU A 48 -10.82 -6.87 1.25
C LEU A 48 -12.06 -6.92 2.17
N ASP A 49 -12.88 -5.87 2.16
CA ASP A 49 -14.06 -5.74 3.01
C ASP A 49 -15.17 -6.73 2.61
N ASP A 50 -15.29 -7.06 1.32
CA ASP A 50 -16.21 -8.06 0.78
C ASP A 50 -15.76 -9.50 1.09
N GLY A 51 -14.54 -9.69 1.62
CA GLY A 51 -14.02 -10.99 2.05
C GLY A 51 -13.27 -11.79 0.99
N ASP A 52 -12.94 -11.19 -0.16
CA ASP A 52 -12.17 -11.85 -1.23
C ASP A 52 -10.73 -12.20 -0.79
N PHE A 53 -10.23 -11.46 0.21
CA PHE A 53 -8.89 -11.59 0.79
C PHE A 53 -8.96 -11.48 2.32
N ASP A 54 -8.05 -12.15 3.05
CA ASP A 54 -7.89 -11.94 4.49
C ASP A 54 -7.03 -10.69 4.79
N ALA A 55 -6.13 -10.35 3.86
CA ALA A 55 -5.27 -9.18 3.95
C ALA A 55 -4.86 -8.69 2.55
N VAL A 56 -4.53 -7.40 2.42
CA VAL A 56 -3.96 -6.84 1.20
C VAL A 56 -2.69 -6.04 1.51
N VAL A 57 -1.73 -6.05 0.58
CA VAL A 57 -0.49 -5.28 0.72
C VAL A 57 -0.60 -3.92 0.03
N MET A 58 -0.41 -2.85 0.79
CA MET A 58 -0.49 -1.48 0.30
C MET A 58 0.68 -0.63 0.81
N ALA A 59 0.97 0.46 0.10
CA ALA A 59 1.93 1.45 0.57
C ALA A 59 1.30 2.29 1.70
N GLU A 60 2.03 2.50 2.79
CA GLU A 60 1.54 3.31 3.92
C GLU A 60 1.21 4.75 3.50
N ALA A 61 2.00 5.33 2.58
CA ALA A 61 1.76 6.68 2.06
C ALA A 61 0.36 6.85 1.43
N ALA A 62 -0.19 5.80 0.82
CA ALA A 62 -1.55 5.83 0.29
C ALA A 62 -2.60 5.91 1.42
N LEU A 63 -2.42 5.13 2.48
CA LEU A 63 -3.32 5.15 3.64
C LEU A 63 -3.29 6.51 4.35
N ILE A 64 -2.10 7.08 4.53
CA ILE A 64 -1.94 8.40 5.17
C ILE A 64 -2.66 9.48 4.36
N ARG A 65 -2.38 9.58 3.06
CA ARG A 65 -2.95 10.61 2.18
C ARG A 65 -4.46 10.54 2.09
N LEU A 66 -5.02 9.33 2.13
CA LEU A 66 -6.46 9.09 2.08
C LEU A 66 -7.13 9.09 3.47
N LYS A 67 -6.39 9.36 4.55
CA LYS A 67 -6.89 9.33 5.94
C LYS A 67 -7.47 7.97 6.37
N LEU A 68 -6.89 6.89 5.86
CA LEU A 68 -7.30 5.49 6.09
C LEU A 68 -6.42 4.77 7.13
N THR A 69 -5.66 5.51 7.93
CA THR A 69 -4.76 4.97 8.97
C THR A 69 -5.48 4.42 10.19
N HIS A 70 -6.82 4.52 10.26
CA HIS A 70 -7.63 3.83 11.26
C HIS A 70 -7.74 2.32 11.00
N ARG A 71 -7.46 1.85 9.77
CA ARG A 71 -7.52 0.43 9.42
C ARG A 71 -6.38 -0.36 10.07
N LYS A 72 -6.71 -1.55 10.56
CA LYS A 72 -5.74 -2.48 11.16
C LYS A 72 -4.70 -2.90 10.14
N ARG A 73 -3.42 -2.73 10.47
CA ARG A 73 -2.30 -3.03 9.55
C ARG A 73 -1.06 -3.47 10.31
N LEU A 74 -0.23 -4.20 9.59
CA LEU A 74 1.09 -4.65 10.03
C LEU A 74 2.11 -4.03 9.09
N PHE A 75 3.26 -3.65 9.63
CA PHE A 75 4.37 -3.16 8.83
C PHE A 75 5.20 -4.34 8.33
N LEU A 76 5.48 -4.34 7.02
CA LEU A 76 6.39 -5.31 6.43
C LEU A 76 7.82 -4.77 6.55
N GLN A 77 8.75 -5.61 6.99
CA GLN A 77 10.15 -5.27 7.03
C GLN A 77 10.78 -5.33 5.63
N GLY A 78 11.80 -4.52 5.40
CA GLY A 78 12.53 -4.44 4.13
C GLY A 78 12.25 -3.15 3.35
N GLU A 79 12.83 -3.07 2.16
CA GLU A 79 12.79 -1.85 1.36
C GLU A 79 11.50 -1.71 0.56
N THR A 80 11.00 -0.48 0.49
CA THR A 80 9.90 -0.13 -0.39
C THR A 80 10.37 0.02 -1.84
N ALA A 81 9.45 0.09 -2.81
CA ALA A 81 9.84 0.48 -4.18
C ALA A 81 10.61 1.80 -4.18
N TYR A 82 11.60 1.93 -5.07
CA TYR A 82 12.30 3.18 -5.32
C TYR A 82 11.27 4.29 -5.59
N LEU A 83 11.34 5.39 -4.82
CA LEU A 83 10.40 6.52 -4.84
C LEU A 83 8.99 6.27 -4.26
N GLN A 84 8.71 5.13 -3.60
CA GLN A 84 7.42 4.93 -2.94
C GLN A 84 7.13 6.07 -1.97
N GLY A 85 5.93 6.66 -2.08
CA GLY A 85 5.51 7.76 -1.21
C GLY A 85 6.02 9.13 -1.64
N LYS A 86 6.80 9.26 -2.72
CA LYS A 86 7.14 10.56 -3.31
C LYS A 86 6.09 10.97 -4.35
N LEU A 87 5.89 12.28 -4.53
CA LEU A 87 5.07 12.85 -5.60
C LEU A 87 5.98 13.58 -6.58
N ALA A 88 5.72 13.44 -7.86
CA ALA A 88 6.38 14.19 -8.91
C ALA A 88 5.38 15.17 -9.53
N ILE A 89 5.82 16.40 -9.74
CA ILE A 89 5.11 17.38 -10.57
C ILE A 89 5.81 17.37 -11.92
N LEU A 90 5.05 17.12 -12.98
CA LEU A 90 5.56 17.08 -14.35
C LEU A 90 5.00 18.28 -15.11
N SER A 91 5.86 18.95 -15.86
CA SER A 91 5.50 20.06 -16.76
C SER A 91 6.06 19.82 -18.15
N ARG A 92 5.56 20.54 -19.15
CA ARG A 92 6.28 20.61 -20.42
C ARG A 92 7.57 21.43 -20.22
N SER A 93 8.57 21.15 -21.04
CA SER A 93 9.87 21.82 -20.98
C SER A 93 9.81 23.32 -21.30
N ASN A 94 8.77 23.76 -22.02
CA ASN A 94 8.55 25.17 -22.37
C ASN A 94 7.53 25.90 -21.47
N ASP A 95 6.96 25.22 -20.47
CA ASP A 95 6.12 25.89 -19.49
C ASP A 95 7.01 26.56 -18.43
N GLN A 96 6.90 27.89 -18.24
CA GLN A 96 7.50 28.56 -17.09
C GLN A 96 6.61 28.33 -15.86
N ILE A 97 6.93 27.29 -15.08
CA ILE A 97 6.21 27.01 -13.83
C ILE A 97 7.03 27.50 -12.64
N ASP A 98 6.53 28.51 -11.93
CA ASP A 98 7.04 28.88 -10.62
C ASP A 98 6.52 27.88 -9.58
N LEU A 99 7.33 26.85 -9.29
CA LEU A 99 7.00 25.81 -8.31
C LEU A 99 7.23 26.27 -6.86
N VAL A 100 7.66 27.51 -6.63
CA VAL A 100 7.94 28.04 -5.30
C VAL A 100 6.67 28.65 -4.72
N LYS A 101 5.80 27.81 -4.14
CA LYS A 101 4.92 28.12 -2.98
C LYS A 101 3.98 26.92 -2.73
N LYS A 102 4.11 26.29 -1.55
CA LYS A 102 3.17 25.33 -0.93
C LYS A 102 3.43 23.81 -1.07
N THR A 103 4.68 23.36 -1.15
CA THR A 103 4.97 21.95 -0.82
C THR A 103 5.53 21.91 0.60
N PRO A 104 4.87 21.27 1.59
CA PRO A 104 5.51 21.04 2.88
C PRO A 104 6.69 20.09 2.62
N THR A 105 7.90 20.59 2.85
CA THR A 105 9.09 19.75 2.95
C THR A 105 8.92 18.84 4.15
N VAL A 106 8.67 17.56 3.93
CA VAL A 106 8.76 16.55 4.98
C VAL A 106 10.19 16.05 4.98
N HIS A 107 10.95 16.42 6.01
CA HIS A 107 12.25 15.83 6.28
C HIS A 107 12.03 14.37 6.70
N LEU A 108 12.68 13.43 6.00
CA LEU A 108 12.69 12.01 6.34
C LEU A 108 13.66 11.75 7.49
#